data_AF-A0A7Y2PJQ7-F1
#
_entry.id   AF-A0A7Y2PJQ7-F1
#
_cell.length_a   1.000
_cell.length_b   1.000
_cell.length_c   1.000
_cell.angle_alpha   90.00
_cell.angle_beta   90.00
_cell.angle_gamma   90.00
#
_symmetry.space_group_name_H-M   'P 1'
#
loop_
_entity.id
_entity.type
_entity.pdbx_description
1 polymer ?
#
loop_
_entity_poly.entity_id
_entity_poly.type
_entity_poly.pdbx_seq_one_letter_code
_entity_poly.pdbx_strand_id
1 'polypeptide(L)'
;PAPSANAALLRPVSACKATTEQILVLRFIAGIGMGGATPVVLSLAAEYGSARQRGTIMTTVLLGLPAGAILGGLLAAWMLPSIGWQGIFAVGGIVPLLLLAVLIFALPESLYFLTRRQSVVSRNQIGKILTGITKTRIDPDSTYSVPELEVKTGVSSLFRTGLARNTLGIWTVYLFNWIAWFMLLSWLPTVLKATGLPAEQAPMGTVAVNTVFVVCAIPLSIILPKINTRLLLLILFGFGIALCLGLANSGNHWALVFTLAGCAGLGIGGQQIVLNYMVAQAYPTALRATATGWAIALGRVG
;
A
#
# COMPACT_ATOMS: atom_id res chain seq x y z
N PRO A 1 -31.74 2.31 -34.26
CA PRO A 1 -31.29 2.62 -32.87
C PRO A 1 -30.06 3.54 -32.91
N ALA A 2 -30.28 4.82 -32.61
CA ALA A 2 -29.29 5.89 -32.75
C ALA A 2 -28.02 5.63 -31.91
N PRO A 3 -26.81 5.74 -32.49
CA PRO A 3 -25.59 5.74 -31.70
C PRO A 3 -25.54 7.05 -30.91
N SER A 4 -25.41 6.92 -29.60
CA SER A 4 -25.43 8.03 -28.65
C SER A 4 -24.34 9.06 -28.95
N ALA A 5 -24.74 10.32 -29.08
CA ALA A 5 -23.90 11.50 -29.29
C ALA A 5 -22.81 11.70 -28.21
N ASN A 6 -22.83 10.91 -27.12
CA ASN A 6 -21.85 10.92 -26.05
C ASN A 6 -20.47 10.35 -26.48
N ALA A 7 -20.41 9.54 -27.54
CA ALA A 7 -19.15 8.98 -28.04
C ALA A 7 -18.28 10.01 -28.81
N ALA A 8 -18.85 11.13 -29.25
CA ALA A 8 -18.15 12.12 -30.06
C ALA A 8 -17.34 13.13 -29.21
N LEU A 9 -17.81 13.46 -28.00
CA LEU A 9 -17.18 14.47 -27.13
C LEU A 9 -15.92 13.97 -26.41
N LEU A 10 -15.68 12.66 -26.34
CA LEU A 10 -14.54 12.06 -25.63
C LEU A 10 -13.38 11.63 -26.57
N ARG A 11 -13.55 11.78 -27.88
CA ARG A 11 -12.49 11.56 -28.88
C ARG A 11 -11.28 12.53 -28.85
N PRO A 12 -11.30 13.73 -28.24
CA PRO A 12 -10.09 14.56 -28.23
C PRO A 12 -8.97 13.97 -27.37
N VAL A 13 -9.28 13.13 -26.37
CA VAL A 13 -8.27 12.53 -25.47
C VAL A 13 -7.49 11.40 -26.17
N SER A 14 -8.11 10.67 -27.10
CA SER A 14 -7.45 9.61 -27.86
C SER A 14 -6.51 10.13 -28.94
N ALA A 15 -6.59 11.43 -29.29
CA ALA A 15 -5.74 12.09 -30.27
C ALA A 15 -4.39 12.57 -29.70
N CYS A 16 -4.20 12.60 -28.38
CA CYS A 16 -2.90 12.84 -27.77
C CYS A 16 -2.01 11.59 -27.93
N LYS A 17 -1.19 11.57 -28.99
CA LYS A 17 -0.10 10.61 -29.14
C LYS A 17 0.98 10.93 -28.09
N ALA A 18 0.86 10.34 -26.91
CA ALA A 18 1.93 10.42 -25.92
C ALA A 18 3.15 9.63 -26.44
N THR A 19 4.27 10.32 -26.63
CA THR A 19 5.54 9.68 -27.00
C THR A 19 6.05 8.85 -25.82
N THR A 20 6.73 7.72 -26.08
CA THR A 20 7.28 6.83 -25.04
C THR A 20 8.10 7.59 -23.99
N GLU A 21 8.85 8.60 -24.41
CA GLU A 21 9.63 9.49 -23.53
C GLU A 21 8.74 10.30 -22.56
N GLN A 22 7.60 10.82 -23.02
CA GLN A 22 6.67 11.56 -22.17
C GLN A 22 6.05 10.65 -21.10
N ILE A 23 5.72 9.41 -21.47
CA ILE A 23 5.22 8.41 -20.51
C ILE A 23 6.31 8.08 -19.48
N LEU A 24 7.57 7.95 -19.90
CA LEU A 24 8.70 7.71 -19.00
C LEU A 24 8.88 8.86 -18.00
N VAL A 25 8.87 10.11 -18.46
CA VAL A 25 8.99 11.29 -17.57
C VAL A 25 7.81 11.37 -16.60
N LEU A 26 6.59 11.17 -17.08
CA LEU A 26 5.40 11.16 -16.21
C LEU A 26 5.45 10.03 -15.18
N ARG A 27 5.92 8.84 -15.56
CA ARG A 27 6.11 7.72 -14.62
C ARG A 27 7.20 8.01 -13.60
N PHE A 28 8.28 8.69 -14.00
CA PHE A 28 9.33 9.11 -13.09
C PHE A 28 8.79 10.08 -12.03
N ILE A 29 8.05 11.11 -12.45
CA ILE A 29 7.40 12.08 -11.56
C ILE A 29 6.39 11.38 -10.64
N ALA A 30 5.54 10.51 -11.18
CA ALA A 30 4.58 9.73 -10.38
C ALA A 30 5.28 8.81 -9.38
N GLY A 31 6.43 8.22 -9.75
CA GLY A 31 7.27 7.41 -8.86
C GLY A 31 7.80 8.20 -7.67
N ILE A 32 8.30 9.42 -7.92
CA ILE A 32 8.73 10.34 -6.85
C ILE A 32 7.55 10.67 -5.94
N GLY A 33 6.38 10.99 -6.51
CA GLY A 33 5.16 11.28 -5.78
C GLY A 33 4.72 10.13 -4.87
N MET A 34 4.63 8.90 -5.39
CA MET A 34 4.27 7.72 -4.59
C MET A 34 5.29 7.42 -3.48
N GLY A 35 6.58 7.61 -3.76
CA GLY A 35 7.66 7.40 -2.80
C GLY A 35 7.64 8.39 -1.62
N GLY A 36 7.29 9.65 -1.87
CA GLY A 36 7.19 10.68 -0.84
C GLY A 36 5.84 10.71 -0.11
N ALA A 37 4.73 10.47 -0.81
CA ALA A 37 3.39 10.58 -0.23
C ALA A 37 3.13 9.50 0.83
N THR A 38 3.55 8.25 0.58
CA THR A 38 3.31 7.12 1.49
C THR A 38 3.85 7.37 2.92
N PRO A 39 5.14 7.73 3.13
CA PRO A 39 5.65 8.01 4.46
C PRO A 39 5.04 9.27 5.08
N VAL A 40 4.70 10.29 4.29
CA VAL A 40 4.05 11.51 4.78
C VAL A 40 2.67 11.21 5.34
N VAL A 41 1.84 10.46 4.60
CA VAL A 41 0.49 10.08 5.06
C VAL A 41 0.57 9.19 6.30
N LEU A 42 1.54 8.27 6.36
CA LEU A 42 1.76 7.43 7.56
C LEU A 42 2.20 8.25 8.78
N SER A 43 3.06 9.25 8.61
CA SER A 43 3.47 10.17 9.69
C SER A 43 2.28 11.01 10.18
N LEU A 44 1.47 11.52 9.25
CA LEU A 44 0.28 12.29 9.56
C LEU A 44 -0.75 11.45 10.33
N ALA A 45 -1.02 10.23 9.86
CA ALA A 45 -1.89 9.27 10.54
C ALA A 45 -1.40 8.94 11.97
N ALA A 46 -0.08 8.88 12.15
CA ALA A 46 0.56 8.72 13.45
C ALA A 46 0.33 9.91 14.39
N GLU A 47 0.39 11.13 13.88
CA GLU A 47 0.26 12.38 14.65
C GLU A 47 -1.19 12.66 15.07
N TYR A 48 -2.16 12.48 14.17
CA TYR A 48 -3.57 12.74 14.46
C TYR A 48 -4.25 11.58 15.22
N GLY A 49 -3.64 10.40 15.27
CA GLY A 49 -4.19 9.22 15.94
C GLY A 49 -3.90 9.20 17.45
N SER A 50 -4.95 9.16 18.28
CA SER A 50 -4.80 8.84 19.71
C SER A 50 -4.11 7.48 19.90
N ALA A 51 -3.29 7.32 20.94
CA ALA A 51 -2.46 6.11 21.16
C ALA A 51 -3.25 4.78 21.09
N ARG A 52 -4.55 4.81 21.39
CA ARG A 52 -5.46 3.65 21.36
C ARG A 52 -6.01 3.33 19.97
N GLN A 53 -6.13 4.32 19.08
CA GLN A 53 -6.70 4.17 17.72
C GLN A 53 -5.65 4.20 16.61
N ARG A 54 -4.40 4.56 16.94
CA ARG A 54 -3.29 4.68 15.99
C ARG A 54 -3.11 3.43 15.12
N GLY A 55 -3.23 2.23 15.71
CA GLY A 55 -3.16 0.97 14.97
C GLY A 55 -4.25 0.86 13.89
N THR A 56 -5.51 1.11 14.24
CA THR A 56 -6.63 1.07 13.30
C THR A 56 -6.49 2.11 12.19
N ILE A 57 -6.14 3.36 12.54
CA ILE A 57 -5.95 4.44 11.55
C ILE A 57 -4.84 4.07 10.56
N MET A 58 -3.71 3.57 11.05
CA MET A 58 -2.59 3.12 10.20
C MET A 58 -3.00 1.95 9.30
N THR A 59 -3.73 0.97 9.83
CA THR A 59 -4.23 -0.15 9.02
C THR A 59 -5.21 0.32 7.95
N THR A 60 -6.12 1.25 8.26
CA THR A 60 -7.05 1.85 7.28
C THR A 60 -6.29 2.57 6.16
N VAL A 61 -5.26 3.36 6.51
CA VAL A 61 -4.40 4.04 5.53
C VAL A 61 -3.69 3.02 4.63
N LEU A 62 -3.13 1.96 5.21
CA LEU A 62 -2.42 0.92 4.46
C LEU A 62 -3.35 0.10 3.55
N LEU A 63 -4.58 -0.18 3.98
CA LEU A 63 -5.62 -0.82 3.16
C LEU A 63 -6.12 0.11 2.03
N GLY A 64 -5.84 1.41 2.10
CA GLY A 64 -6.08 2.34 1.01
C GLY A 64 -5.33 1.98 -0.28
N LEU A 65 -4.12 1.41 -0.19
CA LEU A 65 -3.34 0.97 -1.35
C LEU A 65 -4.02 -0.14 -2.16
N PRO A 66 -4.37 -1.30 -1.57
CA PRO A 66 -5.10 -2.34 -2.30
C PRO A 66 -6.51 -1.90 -2.70
N ALA A 67 -7.19 -1.05 -1.91
CA ALA A 67 -8.46 -0.45 -2.31
C ALA A 67 -8.31 0.42 -3.57
N GLY A 68 -7.25 1.22 -3.66
CA GLY A 68 -6.89 1.98 -4.86
C GLY A 68 -6.60 1.09 -6.06
N ALA A 69 -5.91 -0.05 -5.85
CA ALA A 69 -5.67 -1.03 -6.91
C ALA A 69 -6.98 -1.69 -7.42
N ILE A 70 -7.93 -1.98 -6.51
CA ILE A 70 -9.28 -2.48 -6.87
C ILE A 70 -10.01 -1.43 -7.72
N LEU A 71 -10.09 -0.19 -7.25
CA LEU A 71 -10.74 0.90 -7.98
C LEU A 71 -10.07 1.14 -9.34
N GLY A 72 -8.73 1.15 -9.38
CA GLY A 72 -7.96 1.30 -10.62
C GLY A 72 -8.21 0.16 -11.61
N GLY A 73 -8.31 -1.09 -11.14
CA GLY A 73 -8.63 -2.24 -11.99
C GLY A 73 -10.07 -2.22 -12.52
N LEU A 74 -11.03 -1.82 -11.69
CA LEU A 74 -12.44 -1.64 -12.10
C LEU A 74 -12.59 -0.52 -13.14
N LEU A 75 -11.97 0.63 -12.87
CA LEU A 75 -11.94 1.75 -13.81
C LEU A 75 -11.25 1.35 -15.11
N ALA A 76 -10.12 0.64 -15.05
CA ALA A 76 -9.41 0.17 -16.23
C ALA A 76 -10.31 -0.73 -17.09
N ALA A 77 -11.00 -1.71 -16.50
CA ALA A 77 -11.88 -2.61 -17.26
C ALA A 77 -13.08 -1.89 -17.90
N TRP A 78 -13.59 -0.83 -17.27
CA TRP A 78 -14.72 -0.04 -17.81
C TRP A 78 -14.29 1.03 -18.83
N MET A 79 -13.11 1.62 -18.65
CA MET A 79 -12.61 2.73 -19.47
C MET A 79 -11.81 2.26 -20.68
N LEU A 80 -11.14 1.10 -20.60
CA LEU A 80 -10.38 0.54 -21.73
C LEU A 80 -11.24 0.34 -23.00
N PRO A 81 -12.49 -0.17 -22.92
CA PRO A 81 -13.37 -0.31 -24.09
C PRO A 81 -13.89 1.01 -24.65
N SER A 82 -14.08 2.04 -23.80
CA SER A 82 -14.81 3.26 -24.15
C SER A 82 -13.92 4.42 -24.58
N ILE A 83 -12.85 4.69 -23.82
CA ILE A 83 -11.95 5.85 -24.01
C ILE A 83 -10.48 5.45 -24.16
N GLY A 84 -10.19 4.15 -24.18
CA GLY A 84 -8.85 3.61 -24.32
C GLY A 84 -7.97 3.86 -23.10
N TRP A 85 -6.68 3.57 -23.25
CA TRP A 85 -5.70 3.70 -22.16
C TRP A 85 -5.40 5.16 -21.81
N GLN A 86 -5.50 6.09 -22.77
CA GLN A 86 -5.23 7.52 -22.56
C GLN A 86 -6.18 8.11 -21.51
N GLY A 87 -7.45 7.74 -21.56
CA GLY A 87 -8.45 8.17 -20.58
C GLY A 87 -8.14 7.67 -19.16
N ILE A 88 -7.57 6.47 -19.02
CA ILE A 88 -7.13 5.93 -17.73
C ILE A 88 -6.02 6.80 -17.14
N PHE A 89 -5.04 7.21 -17.95
CA PHE A 89 -3.98 8.12 -17.50
C PHE A 89 -4.50 9.52 -17.18
N ALA A 90 -5.46 10.04 -17.95
CA ALA A 90 -6.06 11.34 -17.70
C ALA A 90 -6.80 11.35 -16.35
N VAL A 91 -7.68 10.37 -16.11
CA VAL A 91 -8.40 10.25 -14.82
C VAL A 91 -7.43 9.96 -13.67
N GLY A 92 -6.48 9.05 -13.88
CA GLY A 92 -5.45 8.72 -12.89
C GLY A 92 -4.51 9.89 -12.54
N GLY A 93 -4.38 10.90 -13.40
CA GLY A 93 -3.64 12.12 -13.12
C GLY A 93 -4.50 13.24 -12.52
N ILE A 94 -5.68 13.49 -13.09
CA ILE A 94 -6.56 14.60 -12.71
C ILE A 94 -7.17 14.35 -11.32
N VAL A 95 -7.64 13.12 -11.03
CA VAL A 95 -8.33 12.82 -9.77
C VAL A 95 -7.39 13.03 -8.57
N PRO A 96 -6.15 12.51 -8.53
CA PRO A 96 -5.22 12.80 -7.45
C PRO A 96 -4.84 14.27 -7.33
N LEU A 97 -4.75 15.03 -8.44
CA LEU A 97 -4.47 16.47 -8.40
C LEU A 97 -5.64 17.26 -7.80
N LEU A 98 -6.88 16.91 -8.15
CA LEU A 98 -8.07 17.49 -7.52
C LEU A 98 -8.14 17.15 -6.04
N LEU A 99 -7.87 15.89 -5.68
CA LEU A 99 -7.76 15.45 -4.28
C LEU A 99 -6.69 16.24 -3.54
N LEU A 100 -5.52 16.45 -4.15
CA LEU A 100 -4.45 17.26 -3.59
C LEU A 100 -4.88 18.71 -3.39
N ALA A 101 -5.54 19.34 -4.37
CA ALA A 101 -6.06 20.69 -4.24
C ALA A 101 -7.07 20.79 -3.10
N VAL A 102 -8.03 19.85 -3.03
CA VAL A 102 -9.00 19.78 -1.93
C VAL A 102 -8.29 19.58 -0.59
N LEU A 103 -7.29 18.72 -0.50
CA LEU A 103 -6.50 18.51 0.72
C LEU A 103 -5.74 19.77 1.11
N ILE A 104 -5.18 20.55 0.18
CA ILE A 104 -4.51 21.82 0.50
C ILE A 104 -5.48 22.82 1.15
N PHE A 105 -6.75 22.83 0.72
CA PHE A 105 -7.76 23.72 1.31
C PHE A 105 -8.45 23.15 2.56
N ALA A 106 -8.57 21.83 2.67
CA ALA A 106 -9.32 21.15 3.72
C ALA A 106 -8.46 20.69 4.90
N LEU A 107 -7.16 20.45 4.70
CA LEU A 107 -6.27 20.06 5.80
C LEU A 107 -5.79 21.32 6.55
N PRO A 108 -6.10 21.46 7.86
CA PRO A 108 -5.43 22.46 8.69
C PRO A 108 -3.92 22.15 8.73
N GLU A 109 -3.07 23.19 8.73
CA GLU A 109 -1.60 23.06 8.81
C GLU A 109 -1.19 22.04 9.89
N SER A 110 -0.21 21.19 9.59
CA SER A 110 0.17 20.09 10.49
C SER A 110 0.60 20.62 11.86
N LEU A 111 0.17 19.92 12.92
CA LEU A 111 0.49 20.26 14.31
C LEU A 111 2.01 20.35 14.55
N TYR A 112 2.80 19.55 13.82
CA TYR A 112 4.27 19.59 13.85
C TYR A 112 4.85 20.87 13.20
N PHE A 113 4.21 21.42 12.17
CA PHE A 113 4.61 22.70 11.58
C PHE A 113 4.29 23.88 12.51
N LEU A 114 3.16 23.79 13.22
CA LEU A 114 2.75 24.78 14.23
C LEU A 114 3.66 24.76 15.47
N THR A 115 4.08 23.60 15.97
CA THR A 115 5.03 23.50 17.10
C THR A 115 6.41 24.03 16.76
N ARG A 116 6.89 23.79 15.53
CA ARG A 116 8.24 24.21 15.09
C ARG A 116 8.35 25.72 14.81
N ARG A 117 7.25 26.39 14.47
CA ARG A 117 7.21 27.85 14.27
C ARG A 117 7.37 28.68 15.55
N GLN A 118 7.22 28.08 16.74
CA GLN A 118 7.28 28.76 18.05
C GLN A 118 6.48 30.09 18.13
N SER A 119 5.44 30.27 17.30
CA SER A 119 4.61 31.48 17.29
C SER A 119 3.51 31.39 18.37
N VAL A 120 3.18 32.52 19.01
CA VAL A 120 2.16 32.65 20.07
C VAL A 120 0.79 32.12 19.62
N VAL A 121 0.49 32.20 18.32
CA VAL A 121 -0.76 31.69 17.71
C VAL A 121 -0.81 30.16 17.69
N SER A 122 0.32 29.50 17.44
CA SER A 122 0.43 28.03 17.39
C SER A 122 0.20 27.39 18.76
N ARG A 123 0.68 28.00 19.84
CA ARG A 123 0.52 27.48 21.22
C ARG A 123 -0.96 27.44 21.64
N ASN A 124 -1.75 28.43 21.23
CA ASN A 124 -3.20 28.48 21.51
C ASN A 124 -4.01 27.44 20.71
N GLN A 125 -3.60 27.12 19.47
CA GLN A 125 -4.26 26.09 18.66
C GLN A 125 -3.94 24.67 19.16
N ILE A 126 -2.69 24.42 19.57
CA ILE A 126 -2.26 23.17 20.19
C ILE A 126 -3.05 22.94 21.49
N GLY A 127 -3.18 23.99 22.33
CA GLY A 127 -3.98 23.94 23.55
C GLY A 127 -5.45 23.57 23.32
N LYS A 128 -6.09 24.11 22.28
CA LYS A 128 -7.49 23.79 21.90
C LYS A 128 -7.68 22.35 21.39
N ILE A 129 -6.74 21.85 20.58
CA ILE A 129 -6.82 20.50 20.02
C ILE A 129 -6.57 19.45 21.12
N LEU A 130 -5.60 19.69 22.00
CA LEU A 130 -5.33 18.81 23.14
C LEU A 130 -6.45 18.84 24.19
N THR A 131 -7.05 19.99 24.50
CA THR A 131 -8.23 20.03 25.39
C THR A 131 -9.43 19.30 24.79
N GLY A 132 -9.60 19.34 23.46
CA GLY A 132 -10.65 18.58 22.77
C GLY A 132 -10.45 17.05 22.81
N ILE A 133 -9.21 16.58 22.67
CA ILE A 133 -8.88 15.15 22.64
C ILE A 133 -8.75 14.55 24.05
N THR A 134 -8.21 15.31 25.01
CA THR A 134 -7.85 14.80 26.34
C THR A 134 -8.82 15.23 27.44
N LYS A 135 -9.72 16.21 27.17
CA LYS A 135 -10.66 16.80 28.14
C LYS A 135 -10.03 17.31 29.45
N THR A 136 -8.70 17.49 29.49
CA THR A 136 -7.95 18.01 30.63
C THR A 136 -7.37 19.37 30.28
N ARG A 137 -7.46 20.32 31.22
CA ARG A 137 -6.95 21.69 31.05
C ARG A 137 -5.42 21.64 31.15
N ILE A 138 -4.72 21.98 30.07
CA ILE A 138 -3.25 21.98 30.02
C ILE A 138 -2.76 23.42 30.18
N ASP A 139 -1.74 23.61 31.01
CA ASP A 139 -1.17 24.91 31.37
C ASP A 139 -0.52 25.61 30.15
N PRO A 140 -0.70 26.94 29.96
CA PRO A 140 -0.18 27.68 28.79
C PRO A 140 1.35 27.70 28.66
N ASP A 141 2.07 27.44 29.76
CA ASP A 141 3.53 27.45 29.84
C ASP A 141 4.18 26.05 29.76
N SER A 142 3.39 25.02 29.40
CA SER A 142 3.94 23.67 29.25
C SER A 142 4.82 23.54 28.00
N THR A 143 6.11 23.26 28.23
CA THR A 143 7.08 22.95 27.16
C THR A 143 6.88 21.51 26.70
N TYR A 144 6.33 21.32 25.49
CA TYR A 144 6.16 19.99 24.90
C TYR A 144 7.49 19.52 24.32
N SER A 145 8.13 18.56 25.01
CA SER A 145 9.33 17.86 24.53
C SER A 145 8.93 16.45 24.11
N VAL A 146 9.16 16.11 22.83
CA VAL A 146 9.16 14.71 22.39
C VAL A 146 10.56 14.18 22.70
N PRO A 147 10.72 13.15 23.56
CA PRO A 147 12.03 12.58 23.80
C PRO A 147 12.56 11.98 22.50
N GLU A 148 13.48 12.68 21.85
CA GLU A 148 14.19 12.18 20.68
C GLU A 148 15.20 11.16 21.20
N LEU A 149 14.78 9.89 21.26
CA LEU A 149 15.66 8.79 21.61
C LEU A 149 16.71 8.68 20.50
N GLU A 150 17.86 9.32 20.69
CA GLU A 150 19.10 9.09 19.93
C GLU A 150 19.59 7.65 20.16
N VAL A 151 18.92 6.68 19.56
CA VAL A 151 19.50 5.35 19.41
C VAL A 151 20.30 5.38 18.12
N LYS A 152 21.63 5.26 18.21
CA LYS A 152 22.51 5.01 17.05
C LYS A 152 22.08 3.72 16.35
N THR A 153 21.13 3.84 15.42
CA THR A 153 20.44 2.72 14.76
C THR A 153 20.86 2.65 13.30
N GLY A 154 22.07 2.14 13.07
CA GLY A 154 22.52 1.78 11.73
C GLY A 154 22.07 0.37 11.33
N VAL A 155 22.05 0.08 10.03
CA VAL A 155 21.83 -1.28 9.48
C VAL A 155 22.80 -2.29 10.08
N SER A 156 24.03 -1.84 10.37
CA SER A 156 25.06 -2.64 11.04
C SER A 156 24.64 -3.16 12.41
N SER A 157 23.73 -2.47 13.12
CA SER A 157 23.21 -2.91 14.41
C SER A 157 22.32 -4.15 14.31
N LEU A 158 21.75 -4.44 13.13
CA LEU A 158 20.99 -5.68 12.86
C LEU A 158 21.90 -6.92 12.83
N PHE A 159 23.19 -6.73 12.56
CA PHE A 159 24.17 -7.81 12.42
C PHE A 159 25.04 -8.02 13.67
N ARG A 160 25.03 -7.10 14.64
CA ARG A 160 25.96 -7.10 15.78
C ARG A 160 25.44 -7.75 17.08
N THR A 161 24.17 -8.11 17.14
CA THR A 161 23.48 -8.52 18.40
C THR A 161 23.02 -9.99 18.41
N GLY A 162 23.67 -10.87 17.65
CA GLY A 162 23.21 -12.26 17.47
C GLY A 162 21.94 -12.40 16.61
N LEU A 163 21.38 -11.28 16.15
CA LEU A 163 20.22 -11.20 15.26
C LEU A 163 20.55 -11.47 13.79
N ALA A 164 21.84 -11.60 13.43
CA ALA A 164 22.28 -11.72 12.04
C ALA A 164 21.60 -12.89 11.29
N ARG A 165 21.49 -14.07 11.92
CA ARG A 165 20.82 -15.24 11.30
C ARG A 165 19.33 -14.99 11.07
N ASN A 166 18.65 -14.38 12.03
CA ASN A 166 17.24 -14.03 11.91
C ASN A 166 17.06 -12.93 10.85
N THR A 167 17.99 -11.99 10.76
CA THR A 167 17.98 -10.90 9.77
C THR A 167 18.12 -11.42 8.36
N LEU A 168 19.15 -12.22 8.09
CA LEU A 168 19.33 -12.84 6.78
C LEU A 168 18.15 -13.72 6.42
N GLY A 169 17.68 -14.57 7.34
CA GLY A 169 16.52 -15.43 7.08
C GLY A 169 15.26 -14.64 6.75
N ILE A 170 14.93 -13.61 7.54
CA ILE A 170 13.77 -12.76 7.30
C ILE A 170 13.91 -12.01 5.98
N TRP A 171 15.07 -11.43 5.69
CA TRP A 171 15.31 -10.66 4.47
C TRP A 171 15.19 -11.53 3.22
N THR A 172 15.73 -12.75 3.24
CA THR A 172 15.60 -13.71 2.14
C THR A 172 14.13 -14.07 1.89
N VAL A 173 13.38 -14.36 2.95
CA VAL A 173 11.95 -14.68 2.81
C VAL A 173 11.17 -13.46 2.31
N TYR A 174 11.51 -12.25 2.78
CA TYR A 174 10.92 -11.01 2.31
C TYR A 174 11.19 -10.76 0.82
N LEU A 175 12.42 -11.02 0.37
CA LEU A 175 12.83 -10.90 -1.02
C LEU A 175 11.97 -11.78 -1.93
N PHE A 176 11.91 -13.08 -1.65
CA PHE A 176 11.11 -14.01 -2.44
C PHE A 176 9.62 -13.74 -2.36
N ASN A 177 9.10 -13.30 -1.21
CA ASN A 177 7.70 -12.91 -1.07
C ASN A 177 7.36 -11.69 -1.95
N TRP A 178 8.22 -10.66 -1.98
CA TRP A 178 8.02 -9.49 -2.85
C TRP A 178 8.11 -9.84 -4.33
N ILE A 179 9.10 -10.66 -4.72
CA ILE A 179 9.21 -11.17 -6.09
C ILE A 179 7.92 -11.90 -6.48
N ALA A 180 7.46 -12.84 -5.65
CA ALA A 180 6.23 -13.59 -5.92
C ALA A 180 4.99 -12.67 -6.01
N TRP A 181 4.88 -11.69 -5.12
CA TRP A 181 3.77 -10.75 -5.09
C TRP A 181 3.73 -9.86 -6.34
N PHE A 182 4.86 -9.26 -6.72
CA PHE A 182 4.93 -8.42 -7.92
C PHE A 182 4.84 -9.21 -9.20
N MET A 183 5.43 -10.40 -9.25
CA MET A 183 5.32 -11.29 -10.40
C MET A 183 3.86 -11.69 -10.60
N LEU A 184 3.14 -12.07 -9.53
CA LEU A 184 1.70 -12.33 -9.60
C LEU A 184 0.94 -11.10 -10.13
N LEU A 185 1.11 -9.92 -9.51
CA LEU A 185 0.34 -8.73 -9.90
C LEU A 185 0.66 -8.22 -11.32
N SER A 186 1.92 -8.31 -11.75
CA SER A 186 2.38 -7.81 -13.05
C SER A 186 2.11 -8.79 -14.19
N TRP A 187 2.22 -10.09 -13.95
CA TRP A 187 2.06 -11.10 -15.00
C TRP A 187 0.65 -11.64 -15.09
N LEU A 188 -0.14 -11.62 -14.01
CA LEU A 188 -1.49 -12.17 -14.03
C LEU A 188 -2.35 -11.58 -15.17
N PRO A 189 -2.46 -10.24 -15.36
CA PRO A 189 -3.26 -9.70 -16.47
C PRO A 189 -2.72 -10.11 -17.85
N THR A 190 -1.39 -10.14 -18.00
CA THR A 190 -0.71 -10.50 -19.24
C THR A 190 -0.96 -11.97 -19.60
N VAL A 191 -0.86 -12.87 -18.62
CA VAL A 191 -1.12 -14.31 -18.78
C VAL A 191 -2.59 -14.55 -19.10
N LEU A 192 -3.52 -13.91 -18.37
CA LEU A 192 -4.96 -14.03 -18.66
C LEU A 192 -5.29 -13.61 -20.10
N LYS A 193 -4.69 -12.52 -20.58
CA LYS A 193 -4.85 -12.09 -21.97
C LYS A 193 -4.26 -13.10 -22.95
N ALA A 194 -3.07 -13.63 -22.66
CA ALA A 194 -2.39 -14.61 -23.52
C ALA A 194 -3.14 -15.94 -23.62
N THR A 195 -3.87 -16.34 -22.57
CA THR A 195 -4.72 -17.55 -22.57
C THR A 195 -6.09 -17.35 -23.24
N GLY A 196 -6.37 -16.16 -23.77
CA GLY A 196 -7.55 -15.87 -24.57
C GLY A 196 -8.62 -15.02 -23.86
N LEU A 197 -8.37 -14.52 -22.65
CA LEU A 197 -9.28 -13.58 -22.01
C LEU A 197 -9.27 -12.24 -22.77
N PRO A 198 -10.43 -11.60 -23.01
CA PRO A 198 -10.48 -10.27 -23.58
C PRO A 198 -9.62 -9.28 -22.77
N ALA A 199 -8.85 -8.43 -23.46
CA ALA A 199 -7.94 -7.48 -22.83
C ALA A 199 -8.64 -6.52 -21.85
N GLU A 200 -9.93 -6.26 -22.07
CA GLU A 200 -10.81 -5.44 -21.24
C GLU A 200 -11.11 -6.09 -19.88
N GLN A 201 -11.11 -7.43 -19.82
CA GLN A 201 -11.40 -8.18 -18.59
C GLN A 201 -10.14 -8.58 -17.83
N ALA A 202 -8.96 -8.55 -18.46
CA ALA A 202 -7.69 -8.88 -17.81
C ALA A 202 -7.40 -8.13 -16.49
N PRO A 203 -7.75 -6.83 -16.34
CA PRO A 203 -7.60 -6.13 -15.06
C PRO A 203 -8.43 -6.70 -13.91
N MET A 204 -9.50 -7.47 -14.18
CA MET A 204 -10.31 -8.13 -13.15
C MET A 204 -9.50 -9.13 -12.33
N GLY A 205 -8.40 -9.67 -12.87
CA GLY A 205 -7.52 -10.56 -12.12
C GLY A 205 -6.88 -9.84 -10.93
N THR A 206 -6.37 -8.64 -11.16
CA THR A 206 -5.82 -7.76 -10.11
C THR A 206 -6.88 -7.37 -9.09
N VAL A 207 -8.11 -7.10 -9.55
CA VAL A 207 -9.25 -6.80 -8.66
C VAL A 207 -9.54 -7.99 -7.75
N ALA A 208 -9.63 -9.21 -8.29
CA ALA A 208 -9.89 -10.42 -7.52
C ALA A 208 -8.83 -10.66 -6.44
N VAL A 209 -7.54 -10.58 -6.81
CA VAL A 209 -6.39 -10.76 -5.90
C VAL A 209 -6.45 -9.77 -4.73
N ASN A 210 -6.62 -8.47 -5.04
CA ASN A 210 -6.62 -7.43 -4.00
C ASN A 210 -7.89 -7.48 -3.14
N THR A 211 -9.04 -7.84 -3.71
CA THR A 211 -10.30 -7.96 -2.96
C THR A 211 -10.20 -9.04 -1.91
N VAL A 212 -9.77 -10.25 -2.30
CA VAL A 212 -9.59 -11.36 -1.35
C VAL A 212 -8.50 -11.02 -0.34
N PHE A 213 -7.40 -10.38 -0.77
CA PHE A 213 -6.37 -9.92 0.17
C PHE A 213 -6.94 -8.98 1.24
N VAL A 214 -7.69 -7.94 0.87
CA VAL A 214 -8.30 -7.00 1.84
C VAL A 214 -9.26 -7.70 2.78
N VAL A 215 -10.15 -8.54 2.24
CA VAL A 215 -11.15 -9.28 3.04
C VAL A 215 -10.49 -10.23 4.03
N CYS A 216 -9.43 -10.92 3.62
CA CYS A 216 -8.74 -11.89 4.48
C CYS A 216 -7.66 -11.26 5.37
N ALA A 217 -7.14 -10.08 5.06
CA ALA A 217 -6.11 -9.40 5.84
C ALA A 217 -6.57 -9.08 7.26
N ILE A 218 -7.81 -8.60 7.41
CA ILE A 218 -8.40 -8.24 8.70
C ILE A 218 -8.48 -9.45 9.65
N PRO A 219 -9.18 -10.55 9.32
CA PRO A 219 -9.25 -11.71 10.21
C PRO A 219 -7.87 -12.33 10.44
N LEU A 220 -7.00 -12.37 9.43
CA LEU A 220 -5.64 -12.87 9.60
C LEU A 220 -4.88 -12.05 10.66
N SER A 221 -4.99 -10.72 10.65
CA SER A 221 -4.34 -9.84 11.63
C SER A 221 -4.85 -10.04 13.07
N ILE A 222 -6.13 -10.39 13.25
CA ILE A 222 -6.74 -10.64 14.57
C ILE A 222 -6.30 -11.99 15.13
N ILE A 223 -6.13 -12.98 14.25
CA ILE A 223 -5.73 -14.35 14.61
C ILE A 223 -4.23 -14.43 14.89
N LEU A 224 -3.44 -13.56 14.26
CA LEU A 224 -1.98 -13.59 14.25
C LEU A 224 -1.30 -13.67 15.64
N PRO A 225 -1.78 -12.97 16.69
CA PRO A 225 -1.17 -13.06 18.01
C PRO A 225 -1.43 -14.39 18.74
N LYS A 226 -2.40 -15.20 18.27
CA LYS A 226 -2.84 -16.44 18.92
C LYS A 226 -2.20 -17.69 18.32
N ILE A 227 -1.49 -17.57 17.20
CA ILE A 227 -0.94 -18.69 16.44
C ILE A 227 0.58 -18.58 16.35
N ASN A 228 1.26 -19.72 16.27
CA ASN A 228 2.68 -19.76 15.97
C ASN A 228 2.95 -19.16 14.57
N THR A 229 3.59 -17.99 14.56
CA THR A 229 3.86 -17.19 13.37
C THR A 229 4.68 -17.95 12.32
N ARG A 230 5.63 -18.81 12.75
CA ARG A 230 6.45 -19.60 11.82
C ARG A 230 5.64 -20.69 11.12
N LEU A 231 4.81 -21.41 11.88
CA LEU A 231 3.95 -22.45 11.32
C LEU A 231 2.92 -21.84 10.37
N LEU A 232 2.30 -20.73 10.75
CA LEU A 232 1.35 -20.01 9.89
C LEU A 232 2.01 -19.56 8.58
N LEU A 233 3.24 -19.04 8.64
CA LEU A 233 3.99 -18.64 7.46
C LEU A 233 4.24 -19.84 6.52
N LEU A 234 4.64 -21.00 7.05
CA LEU A 234 4.83 -22.23 6.28
C LEU A 234 3.53 -22.72 5.63
N ILE A 235 2.41 -22.67 6.36
CA ILE A 235 1.08 -23.02 5.83
C ILE A 235 0.73 -22.09 4.67
N LEU A 236 0.92 -20.78 4.80
CA LEU A 236 0.67 -19.82 3.73
C LEU A 236 1.60 -20.01 2.52
N PHE A 237 2.86 -20.43 2.74
CA PHE A 237 3.74 -20.83 1.65
C PHE A 237 3.22 -22.05 0.89
N GLY A 238 2.87 -23.12 1.61
CA GLY A 238 2.30 -24.31 0.99
C GLY A 238 1.00 -24.00 0.24
N PHE A 239 0.13 -23.19 0.84
CA PHE A 239 -1.11 -22.74 0.23
C PHE A 239 -0.87 -21.90 -1.03
N GLY A 240 0.04 -20.92 -0.97
CA GLY A 240 0.43 -20.11 -2.13
C GLY A 240 0.98 -20.95 -3.28
N ILE A 241 1.85 -21.93 -2.99
CA ILE A 241 2.39 -22.86 -4.00
C ILE A 241 1.28 -23.69 -4.63
N ALA A 242 0.39 -24.28 -3.81
CA ALA A 242 -0.74 -25.07 -4.31
C ALA A 242 -1.66 -24.25 -5.23
N LEU A 243 -1.92 -22.99 -4.89
CA LEU A 243 -2.71 -22.09 -5.71
C LEU A 243 -2.02 -21.73 -7.03
N CYS A 244 -0.71 -21.47 -7.03
CA CYS A 244 0.06 -21.23 -8.25
C CYS A 244 0.05 -22.45 -9.17
N LEU A 245 0.21 -23.66 -8.62
CA LEU A 245 0.10 -24.91 -9.39
C LEU A 245 -1.32 -25.11 -9.93
N GLY A 246 -2.34 -24.81 -9.13
CA GLY A 246 -3.74 -24.84 -9.58
C GLY A 246 -4.01 -23.85 -10.71
N LEU A 247 -3.49 -22.62 -10.62
CA LEU A 247 -3.57 -21.61 -11.67
C LEU A 247 -2.90 -22.10 -12.96
N ALA A 248 -1.72 -22.70 -12.88
CA ALA A 248 -1.02 -23.23 -14.04
C ALA A 248 -1.81 -24.35 -14.77
N ASN A 249 -2.65 -25.10 -14.05
CA ASN A 249 -3.44 -26.21 -14.61
C ASN A 249 -4.91 -25.86 -14.88
N SER A 250 -5.33 -24.62 -14.63
CA SER A 250 -6.74 -24.21 -14.67
C SER A 250 -7.33 -24.11 -16.09
N GLY A 251 -6.48 -24.00 -17.12
CA GLY A 251 -6.90 -23.85 -18.51
C GLY A 251 -7.81 -22.63 -18.70
N ASN A 252 -8.94 -22.83 -19.39
CA ASN A 252 -9.88 -21.75 -19.75
C ASN A 252 -11.12 -21.67 -18.83
N HIS A 253 -11.09 -22.31 -17.67
CA HIS A 253 -12.18 -22.22 -16.68
C HIS A 253 -12.07 -20.90 -15.91
N TRP A 254 -12.51 -19.80 -16.52
CA TRP A 254 -12.29 -18.44 -16.00
C TRP A 254 -12.77 -18.23 -14.56
N ALA A 255 -13.91 -18.81 -14.17
CA ALA A 255 -14.40 -18.73 -12.79
C ALA A 255 -13.42 -19.35 -11.77
N LEU A 256 -12.83 -20.50 -12.11
CA LEU A 256 -11.82 -21.15 -11.30
C LEU A 256 -10.53 -20.33 -11.27
N VAL A 257 -10.09 -19.81 -12.43
CA VAL A 257 -8.91 -18.94 -12.55
C VAL A 257 -9.01 -17.72 -11.62
N PHE A 258 -10.12 -16.98 -11.68
CA PHE A 258 -10.32 -15.80 -10.82
C PHE A 258 -10.43 -16.16 -9.34
N THR A 259 -11.05 -17.31 -9.03
CA THR A 259 -11.14 -17.79 -7.64
C THR A 259 -9.75 -18.13 -7.09
N LEU A 260 -8.93 -18.86 -7.84
CA LEU A 260 -7.57 -19.20 -7.44
C LEU A 260 -6.67 -17.97 -7.39
N ALA A 261 -6.80 -17.04 -8.34
CA ALA A 261 -6.08 -15.77 -8.32
C ALA A 261 -6.45 -14.93 -7.08
N GLY A 262 -7.74 -14.84 -6.76
CA GLY A 262 -8.22 -14.25 -5.52
C GLY A 262 -7.57 -14.90 -4.29
N CYS A 263 -7.68 -16.22 -4.15
CA CYS A 263 -7.05 -16.96 -3.06
C CYS A 263 -5.52 -16.78 -3.00
N ALA A 264 -4.85 -16.58 -4.14
CA ALA A 264 -3.41 -16.31 -4.19
C ALA A 264 -3.07 -14.95 -3.55
N GLY A 265 -4.02 -14.01 -3.56
CA GLY A 265 -3.98 -12.78 -2.77
C GLY A 265 -3.76 -13.04 -1.28
N LEU A 266 -4.48 -14.01 -0.70
CA LEU A 266 -4.26 -14.46 0.68
C LEU A 266 -2.97 -15.28 0.81
N GLY A 267 -2.73 -16.24 -0.09
CA GLY A 267 -1.59 -17.14 0.00
C GLY A 267 -0.23 -16.42 -0.07
N ILE A 268 -0.10 -15.41 -0.95
CA ILE A 268 1.14 -14.66 -1.14
C ILE A 268 1.11 -13.34 -0.36
N GLY A 269 0.02 -12.57 -0.46
CA GLY A 269 -0.10 -11.29 0.26
C GLY A 269 -0.22 -11.48 1.77
N GLY A 270 -0.91 -12.52 2.23
CA GLY A 270 -1.04 -12.82 3.66
C GLY A 270 0.31 -13.11 4.33
N GLN A 271 1.27 -13.70 3.60
CA GLN A 271 2.63 -13.91 4.12
C GLN A 271 3.29 -12.58 4.48
N GLN A 272 3.02 -11.51 3.74
CA GLN A 272 3.56 -10.17 4.03
C GLN A 272 3.06 -9.63 5.37
N ILE A 273 1.81 -9.90 5.73
CA ILE A 273 1.24 -9.54 7.04
C ILE A 273 1.97 -10.32 8.15
N VAL A 274 2.14 -11.63 7.96
CA VAL A 274 2.83 -12.51 8.92
C VAL A 274 4.29 -12.11 9.09
N LEU A 275 4.99 -11.78 8.00
CA LEU A 275 6.38 -11.32 8.02
C LEU A 275 6.56 -10.00 8.76
N ASN A 276 5.68 -9.01 8.52
CA ASN A 276 5.69 -7.75 9.26
C ASN A 276 5.52 -7.97 10.77
N TYR A 277 4.62 -8.87 11.15
CA TYR A 277 4.43 -9.23 12.56
C TYR A 277 5.63 -9.97 13.15
N MET A 278 6.26 -10.86 12.37
CA MET A 278 7.46 -11.58 12.79
C MET A 278 8.64 -10.63 13.01
N VAL A 279 8.80 -9.59 12.19
CA VAL A 279 9.79 -8.52 12.42
C VAL A 279 9.48 -7.75 13.71
N ALA A 280 8.20 -7.42 13.96
CA ALA A 280 7.83 -6.77 15.21
C ALA A 280 8.18 -7.61 16.45
N GLN A 281 8.09 -8.94 16.38
CA GLN A 281 8.49 -9.80 17.49
C GLN A 281 10.00 -10.05 17.58
N ALA A 282 10.69 -10.16 16.45
CA ALA A 282 12.10 -10.55 16.40
C ALA A 282 13.07 -9.41 16.73
N TYR A 283 12.66 -8.15 16.55
CA TYR A 283 13.54 -6.99 16.76
C TYR A 283 13.07 -6.08 17.90
N PRO A 284 14.02 -5.48 18.66
CA PRO A 284 13.74 -4.39 19.58
C PRO A 284 13.07 -3.21 18.87
N THR A 285 12.21 -2.47 19.57
CA THR A 285 11.40 -1.38 18.99
C THR A 285 12.22 -0.37 18.18
N ALA A 286 13.42 -0.01 18.66
CA ALA A 286 14.32 0.92 17.99
C ALA A 286 14.85 0.42 16.64
N LEU A 287 14.93 -0.89 16.43
CA LEU A 287 15.47 -1.50 15.21
C LEU A 287 14.40 -2.00 14.23
N ARG A 288 13.13 -2.07 14.65
CA ARG A 288 12.02 -2.59 13.81
C ARG A 288 11.83 -1.80 12.52
N ALA A 289 11.88 -0.47 12.59
CA ALA A 289 11.72 0.39 11.42
C ALA A 289 12.83 0.16 10.40
N THR A 290 14.09 0.13 10.86
CA THR A 290 15.26 -0.16 10.02
C THR A 290 15.22 -1.56 9.43
N ALA A 291 14.88 -2.57 10.24
CA ALA A 291 14.79 -3.96 9.79
C ALA A 291 13.72 -4.15 8.71
N THR A 292 12.52 -3.58 8.91
CA THR A 292 11.41 -3.63 7.94
C THR A 292 11.75 -2.85 6.68
N GLY A 293 12.29 -1.64 6.82
CA GLY A 293 12.64 -0.78 5.69
C GLY A 293 13.67 -1.42 4.75
N TRP A 294 14.74 -1.99 5.31
CA TRP A 294 15.74 -2.70 4.50
C TRP A 294 15.24 -4.02 3.92
N ALA A 295 14.42 -4.77 4.64
CA ALA A 295 13.80 -5.98 4.10
C ALA A 295 12.92 -5.67 2.88
N ILE A 296 12.11 -4.61 2.96
CA ILE A 296 11.27 -4.16 1.85
C ILE A 296 12.11 -3.59 0.70
N ALA A 297 13.14 -2.80 1.00
CA ALA A 297 14.02 -2.22 -0.01
C ALA A 297 14.72 -3.32 -0.82
N LEU A 298 15.28 -4.33 -0.15
CA LEU A 298 15.85 -5.50 -0.82
C LEU A 298 14.80 -6.26 -1.61
N GLY A 299 13.60 -6.43 -1.06
CA GLY A 299 12.49 -7.06 -1.77
C GLY A 299 12.09 -6.37 -3.08
N ARG A 300 12.36 -5.07 -3.23
CA ARG A 300 12.10 -4.32 -4.46
C ARG A 300 13.24 -4.39 -5.50
N VAL A 301 14.40 -4.96 -5.14
CA VAL A 301 15.51 -5.17 -6.09
C VAL A 301 15.25 -6.36 -7.00
N GLY A 302 14.54 -7.38 -6.50
CA GLY A 302 14.12 -8.55 -7.26
C GLY A 302 12.85 -8.30 -8.06
#